data_AF-A0A835MES7-F1
#
_entry.id   AF-A0A835MES7-F1
#
_cell.length_a   1.000
_cell.length_b   1.000
_cell.length_c   1.000
_cell.angle_alpha   90.00
_cell.angle_beta   90.00
_cell.angle_gamma   90.00
#
_symmetry.space_group_name_H-M   'P 1'
#
loop_
_entity.id
_entity.type
_entity.pdbx_description
1 polymer ?
#
loop_
_entity_poly.entity_id
_entity_poly.type
_entity_poly.pdbx_seq_one_letter_code
_entity_poly.pdbx_strand_id
1 'polypeptide(L)'
;MVGGGSCLADGGRAVDSKGYMPHLSLLYGTLTKDEKNKAREKASVLDESIDGLNFQISRLALWKTDRKDKLTLESWKQIAECSLSPN
;
A
#
# COMPACT_ATOMS: atom_id res chain seq x y z
N MET A 1 10.44 -0.04 27.67
CA MET A 1 9.05 0.19 27.24
C MET A 1 9.07 0.56 25.78
N VAL A 2 8.72 -0.38 24.89
CA VAL A 2 8.58 -0.10 23.44
C VAL A 2 7.09 -0.01 23.18
N GLY A 3 6.60 1.22 22.98
CA GLY A 3 5.19 1.54 22.76
C GLY A 3 4.69 1.01 21.43
N GLY A 4 3.51 0.40 21.47
CA GLY A 4 2.89 -0.30 20.35
C GLY A 4 2.31 0.63 19.28
N GLY A 5 2.38 0.19 18.03
CA GLY A 5 1.55 0.69 16.94
C GLY A 5 0.22 -0.06 16.95
N SER A 6 -0.80 0.54 17.57
CA SER A 6 -2.17 0.03 17.56
C SER A 6 -2.89 0.53 16.30
N CYS A 7 -3.29 -0.40 15.43
CA CYS A 7 -4.36 -0.17 14.47
C CYS A 7 -5.67 -0.30 15.24
N LEU A 8 -6.43 0.79 15.36
CA LEU A 8 -7.72 0.81 16.04
C LEU A 8 -8.73 -0.04 15.26
N ALA A 9 -9.24 -1.10 15.90
CA ALA A 9 -10.52 -1.73 15.56
C ALA A 9 -11.20 -2.09 16.89
N ASP A 10 -12.31 -1.41 17.18
CA ASP A 10 -13.14 -1.62 18.36
C ASP A 10 -14.24 -2.65 18.04
N GLY A 11 -14.56 -3.52 19.01
CA GLY A 11 -15.82 -4.27 19.07
C GLY A 11 -15.96 -5.59 18.30
N GLY A 12 -15.52 -6.69 18.92
CA GLY A 12 -16.27 -7.97 18.87
C GLY A 12 -15.77 -9.09 17.93
N ARG A 13 -15.32 -10.19 18.56
CA ARG A 13 -15.02 -11.54 18.03
C ARG A 13 -13.68 -11.71 17.30
N ALA A 14 -12.81 -12.50 17.92
CA ALA A 14 -11.51 -12.90 17.37
C ALA A 14 -11.68 -13.77 16.11
N VAL A 15 -11.52 -13.14 14.95
CA VAL A 15 -11.06 -13.77 13.71
C VAL A 15 -9.59 -13.35 13.55
N ASP A 16 -8.72 -14.29 13.21
CA ASP A 16 -7.33 -14.01 12.84
C ASP A 16 -7.32 -13.01 11.65
N SER A 17 -7.12 -11.73 11.96
CA SER A 17 -7.53 -10.59 11.12
C SER A 17 -6.36 -9.97 10.37
N LYS A 18 -5.83 -10.68 9.38
CA LYS A 18 -5.19 -10.02 8.22
C LYS A 18 -5.83 -10.53 6.94
N GLY A 19 -7.12 -10.23 6.79
CA GLY A 19 -7.81 -10.40 5.51
C GLY A 19 -7.07 -9.65 4.40
N TYR A 20 -7.17 -10.17 3.18
CA TYR A 20 -6.62 -9.51 1.99
C TYR A 20 -7.25 -8.12 1.83
N MET A 21 -6.41 -7.09 1.83
CA MET A 21 -6.81 -5.69 1.64
C MET A 21 -6.20 -5.22 0.31
N PRO A 22 -6.93 -5.29 -0.83
CA PRO A 22 -6.41 -4.82 -2.10
C PRO A 22 -6.18 -3.31 -2.02
N HIS A 23 -4.93 -2.88 -2.19
CA HIS A 23 -4.57 -1.46 -2.17
C HIS A 23 -3.40 -1.20 -3.11
N LEU A 24 -3.35 0.01 -3.66
CA LEU A 24 -2.19 0.55 -4.36
C LEU A 24 -1.51 1.57 -3.45
N SER A 25 -0.29 1.28 -2.99
CA SER A 25 0.47 2.20 -2.15
C SER A 25 0.89 3.43 -2.96
N LEU A 26 0.52 4.63 -2.50
CA LEU A 26 0.92 5.90 -3.14
C LEU A 26 2.23 6.47 -2.58
N LEU A 27 2.52 6.22 -1.30
CA LEU A 27 3.69 6.77 -0.61
C LEU A 27 4.18 5.83 0.48
N TYR A 28 5.49 5.58 0.51
CA TYR A 28 6.19 4.96 1.63
C TYR A 28 6.99 6.02 2.39
N GLY A 29 6.81 6.08 3.69
CA GLY A 29 7.54 7.03 4.54
C GLY A 29 7.12 6.94 6.00
N THR A 30 8.05 7.29 6.88
CA THR A 30 7.76 7.43 8.31
C THR A 30 7.17 8.82 8.54
N LEU A 31 5.84 8.89 8.54
CA LEU A 31 5.08 10.12 8.72
C LEU A 31 4.36 10.13 10.07
N THR A 32 4.33 11.30 10.69
CA THR A 32 3.43 11.60 11.82
C THR A 32 1.96 11.55 11.38
N LYS A 33 1.03 11.53 12.35
CA LYS A 33 -0.41 11.51 12.04
C LYS A 33 -0.84 12.72 11.21
N ASP A 34 -0.32 13.90 11.54
CA ASP A 34 -0.66 15.14 10.85
C ASP A 34 -0.10 15.16 9.42
N GLU A 35 1.12 14.67 9.24
CA GLU A 35 1.71 14.50 7.90
C GLU A 35 0.94 13.48 7.05
N LYS A 36 0.44 12.39 7.64
CA LYS A 36 -0.44 11.43 6.94
C LYS A 36 -1.73 12.07 6.46
N ASN A 37 -2.38 12.87 7.32
CA ASN A 37 -3.60 13.59 6.94
C ASN A 37 -3.33 14.59 5.81
N LYS A 38 -2.26 15.37 5.93
CA LYS A 38 -1.84 16.33 4.89
C LYS A 38 -1.46 15.65 3.58
N ALA A 39 -0.81 14.49 3.63
CA ALA A 39 -0.48 13.71 2.43
C ALA A 39 -1.76 13.19 1.74
N ARG A 40 -2.74 12.74 2.52
CA ARG A 40 -4.05 12.32 1.99
C ARG A 40 -4.80 13.48 1.32
N GLU A 41 -4.88 14.63 1.98
CA GLU A 41 -5.51 15.83 1.41
C GLU A 41 -4.83 16.27 0.11
N LYS A 42 -3.48 16.28 0.09
CA LYS A 42 -2.72 16.60 -1.12
C LYS A 42 -3.00 15.61 -2.26
N ALA A 43 -3.09 14.32 -1.98
CA ALA A 43 -3.40 13.32 -3.02
C ALA A 43 -4.75 13.60 -3.68
N SER A 44 -5.79 13.92 -2.90
CA SER A 44 -7.12 14.28 -3.42
C SER A 44 -7.14 15.58 -4.22
N VAL A 45 -6.29 16.57 -3.86
CA VAL A 45 -6.16 17.82 -4.62
C VAL A 45 -5.39 17.62 -5.92
N LEU A 46 -4.41 16.71 -5.94
CA LEU A 46 -3.63 16.40 -7.14
C LEU A 46 -4.45 15.62 -8.17
N ASP A 47 -5.33 14.73 -7.71
CA ASP A 47 -6.26 13.99 -8.57
C ASP A 47 -7.57 13.73 -7.80
N GLU A 48 -8.59 14.50 -8.14
CA GLU A 48 -9.93 14.35 -7.56
C GLU A 48 -10.66 13.08 -8.06
N SER A 49 -10.23 12.51 -9.19
CA SER A 49 -10.79 11.27 -9.75
C SER A 49 -10.20 10.01 -9.13
N ILE A 50 -9.21 10.15 -8.24
CA ILE A 50 -8.59 9.00 -7.55
C ILE A 50 -9.61 8.24 -6.69
N ASP A 51 -10.64 8.94 -6.20
CA ASP A 51 -11.76 8.31 -5.52
C ASP A 51 -12.71 7.68 -6.54
N GLY A 52 -12.96 6.38 -6.40
CA GLY A 52 -13.74 5.62 -7.38
C GLY A 52 -13.02 5.33 -8.70
N LEU A 53 -11.71 5.56 -8.80
CA LEU A 53 -10.93 5.22 -10.00
C LEU A 53 -11.02 3.70 -10.27
N ASN A 54 -11.40 3.37 -11.49
CA ASN A 54 -11.42 2.00 -11.99
C ASN A 54 -10.29 1.82 -13.01
N PHE A 55 -9.52 0.75 -12.88
CA PHE A 55 -8.43 0.44 -13.79
C PHE A 55 -8.27 -1.07 -13.97
N GLN A 56 -7.75 -1.45 -15.14
CA GLN A 56 -7.50 -2.85 -15.45
C GLN A 56 -6.09 -3.26 -15.00
N ILE A 57 -6.00 -4.40 -14.32
CA ILE A 57 -4.71 -5.07 -14.10
C ILE A 57 -4.42 -5.92 -15.35
N SER A 58 -3.54 -5.42 -16.22
CA SER A 58 -3.23 -6.10 -17.50
C SER A 58 -1.93 -6.92 -17.47
N ARG A 59 -1.11 -6.79 -16.42
CA ARG A 59 0.21 -7.44 -16.33
C ARG A 59 0.52 -7.82 -14.89
N LEU A 60 1.38 -8.84 -14.73
CA LEU A 60 1.99 -9.20 -13.46
C LEU A 60 3.51 -9.16 -13.59
N ALA A 61 4.17 -8.70 -12.54
CA ALA A 61 5.63 -8.67 -12.47
C ALA A 61 6.12 -9.50 -11.28
N LEU A 62 7.15 -10.31 -11.52
CA LEU A 62 7.88 -11.02 -10.48
C LEU A 62 9.02 -10.13 -9.98
N TRP A 63 8.97 -9.78 -8.70
CA TRP A 63 9.99 -8.95 -8.05
C TRP A 63 10.75 -9.74 -7.00
N LYS A 64 12.08 -9.57 -6.99
CA LYS A 64 12.92 -9.88 -5.83
C LYS A 64 12.95 -8.64 -4.95
N THR A 65 12.43 -8.75 -3.74
CA THR A 65 12.32 -7.64 -2.78
C THR A 65 13.02 -8.00 -1.48
N ASP A 66 13.79 -7.08 -0.89
CA ASP A 66 14.25 -7.22 0.49
C ASP A 66 13.30 -6.47 1.43
N ARG A 67 12.72 -7.19 2.40
CA ARG A 67 11.80 -6.60 3.39
C ARG A 67 12.51 -5.69 4.41
N LYS A 68 13.83 -5.76 4.50
CA LYS A 68 14.64 -4.90 5.38
C LYS A 68 14.93 -3.55 4.73
N ASP A 69 14.93 -3.49 3.40
CA ASP A 69 15.07 -2.25 2.64
C ASP A 69 13.70 -1.57 2.50
N LYS A 70 13.34 -0.81 3.53
CA LYS A 70 12.04 -0.16 3.63
C LYS A 70 12.03 1.29 3.14
N LEU A 71 13.21 1.87 2.92
CA LEU A 71 13.37 3.32 2.71
C LEU A 71 14.11 3.67 1.43
N THR A 72 15.08 2.86 0.98
CA THR A 72 15.84 3.17 -0.24
C THR A 72 15.24 2.50 -1.46
N LEU A 73 14.63 1.31 -1.28
CA LEU A 73 14.05 0.48 -2.35
C LEU A 73 15.08 0.06 -3.42
N GLU A 74 16.37 0.28 -3.16
CA GLU A 74 17.47 0.01 -4.10
C GLU A 74 17.70 -1.49 -4.31
N SER A 75 17.28 -2.31 -3.35
CA SER A 75 17.40 -3.77 -3.43
C SER A 75 16.31 -4.45 -4.26
N TRP A 76 15.28 -3.70 -4.66
CA TRP A 76 14.14 -4.24 -5.38
C TRP A 76 14.51 -4.43 -6.85
N LYS A 77 14.42 -5.67 -7.32
CA LYS A 77 14.76 -6.02 -8.69
C LYS A 77 13.62 -6.76 -9.36
N GLN A 78 13.12 -6.22 -10.46
CA GLN A 78 12.20 -6.95 -11.33
C GLN A 78 12.96 -8.08 -12.03
N ILE A 79 12.41 -9.30 -11.95
CA ILE A 79 13.01 -10.51 -12.52
C ILE A 79 12.32 -10.89 -13.82
N ALA A 80 10.99 -10.77 -13.88
CA ALA A 80 10.19 -11.08 -15.05
C ALA A 80 8.87 -10.29 -15.02
N GLU A 81 8.21 -10.21 -16.16
CA GLU A 81 6.86 -9.66 -16.33
C GLU A 81 6.10 -10.56 -17.31
N CYS A 82 4.79 -10.71 -17.11
CA CYS A 82 3.90 -11.35 -18.08
C CYS A 82 2.63 -10.50 -18.30
N SER A 83 2.08 -10.62 -19.51
CA SER A 83 0.78 -10.03 -19.83
C SER A 83 -0.35 -10.97 -19.46
N LEU A 84 -1.40 -10.40 -18.87
CA LEU A 84 -2.65 -11.09 -18.60
C LEU A 84 -3.57 -10.91 -19.81
N SER A 85 -4.05 -12.02 -20.36
CA SER A 85 -5.16 -11.96 -21.31
C SER A 85 -6.44 -11.58 -20.56
N PRO A 86 -7.34 -10.80 -21.18
CA PRO A 86 -8.72 -10.71 -20.70
C PRO A 86 -9.31 -12.11 -20.57
N ASN A 87 -10.05 -12.37 -19.50
CA ASN A 87 -10.87 -13.58 -19.38
C ASN A 87 -12.07 -13.51 -20.31
#